data_AF-A0A537N6M6-F1
#
_entry.id   AF-A0A537N6M6-F1
#
_cell.length_a   1.000
_cell.length_b   1.000
_cell.length_c   1.000
_cell.angle_alpha   90.00
_cell.angle_beta   90.00
_cell.angle_gamma   90.00
#
_symmetry.space_group_name_H-M   'P 1'
#
loop_
_entity.id
_entity.type
_entity.pdbx_description
1 polymer ?
#
loop_
_entity_poly.entity_id
_entity_poly.type
_entity_poly.pdbx_seq_one_letter_code
_entity_poly.pdbx_strand_id
1 'polypeptide(L)'
;GKKLHPTQKPEALLARILLAASRPGDLVLDPFLGSGTTGAVAKRLDRRFIGIEREKAYARAAQARIAATEVLPEPALAAFVTAREAPRVPFAALIERGLVAAGQILVDARGRHAALVRPDGAVRFGDTVGSIHRAGALAQGLEACNGWTFWHVETKAGLILIDALRAKLRAEMALG
;
A
#
# COMPACT_ATOMS: atom_id res chain seq x y z
N GLY A 1 -4.85 38.08 12.55
CA GLY A 1 -6.11 38.21 11.79
C GLY A 1 -7.28 37.80 12.67
N LYS A 2 -8.37 38.57 12.68
CA LYS A 2 -9.55 38.37 13.54
C LYS A 2 -10.11 36.93 13.40
N LYS A 3 -10.20 36.19 14.51
CA LYS A 3 -10.90 34.90 14.57
C LYS A 3 -12.41 35.16 14.47
N LEU A 4 -13.02 34.72 13.37
CA LEU A 4 -14.47 34.81 13.14
C LEU A 4 -15.27 33.68 13.84
N HIS A 5 -14.59 32.72 14.50
CA HIS A 5 -15.22 31.64 15.24
C HIS A 5 -14.37 31.19 16.45
N PRO A 6 -14.96 30.94 17.64
CA PRO A 6 -14.21 30.52 18.84
C PRO A 6 -13.59 29.12 18.73
N THR A 7 -14.18 28.22 17.92
CA THR A 7 -13.82 26.79 17.83
C THR A 7 -13.39 26.35 16.43
N GLN A 8 -12.68 27.20 15.68
CA GLN A 8 -12.16 26.80 14.37
C GLN A 8 -11.13 25.66 14.54
N LYS A 9 -11.47 24.45 14.08
CA LYS A 9 -10.54 23.31 14.06
C LYS A 9 -9.32 23.69 13.21
N PRO A 10 -8.08 23.35 13.64
CA PRO A 10 -6.89 23.56 12.82
C PRO A 10 -7.01 22.78 11.51
N GLU A 11 -6.78 23.43 10.38
CA GLU A 11 -6.81 22.78 9.06
C GLU A 11 -5.88 21.56 8.98
N ALA A 12 -4.73 21.63 9.66
CA ALA A 12 -3.77 20.53 9.73
C ALA A 12 -4.37 19.25 10.35
N LEU A 13 -5.25 19.37 11.34
CA LEU A 13 -5.91 18.21 11.95
C LEU A 13 -6.88 17.56 10.97
N LEU A 14 -7.69 18.36 10.30
CA LEU A 14 -8.63 17.86 9.29
C LEU A 14 -7.89 17.24 8.11
N ALA A 15 -6.81 17.86 7.66
CA ALA A 15 -5.99 17.34 6.57
C ALA A 15 -5.45 15.95 6.92
N ARG A 16 -4.94 15.76 8.15
CA ARG A 16 -4.49 14.45 8.62
C ARG A 16 -5.60 13.41 8.63
N ILE A 17 -6.81 13.77 9.07
CA ILE A 17 -7.96 12.85 9.07
C ILE A 17 -8.32 12.45 7.64
N LEU A 18 -8.48 13.42 6.73
CA LEU A 18 -8.87 13.15 5.34
C LEU A 18 -7.79 12.35 4.60
N LEU A 19 -6.51 12.63 4.82
CA LEU A 19 -5.41 11.87 4.22
C LEU A 19 -5.37 10.42 4.72
N ALA A 20 -5.72 10.16 5.99
CA ALA A 20 -5.71 8.83 6.56
C ALA A 20 -6.96 7.99 6.21
N ALA A 21 -8.10 8.64 5.94
CA ALA A 21 -9.41 7.98 5.85
C ALA A 21 -10.10 8.15 4.49
N SER A 22 -9.49 8.82 3.50
CA SER A 22 -10.06 9.01 2.16
C SER A 22 -8.99 9.14 1.09
N ARG A 23 -9.36 8.85 -0.15
CA ARG A 23 -8.56 9.06 -1.36
C ARG A 23 -9.03 10.33 -2.10
N PRO A 24 -8.20 10.92 -2.97
CA PRO A 24 -8.68 11.92 -3.93
C PRO A 24 -9.93 11.41 -4.68
N GLY A 25 -10.90 12.29 -4.91
CA GLY A 25 -12.21 12.00 -5.51
C GLY A 25 -13.31 11.52 -4.54
N ASP A 26 -12.95 11.03 -3.36
CA ASP A 26 -13.92 10.56 -2.34
C ASP A 26 -14.84 11.70 -1.86
N LEU A 27 -16.01 11.32 -1.36
CA LEU A 27 -17.02 12.24 -0.83
C LEU A 27 -16.95 12.33 0.70
N VAL A 28 -16.74 13.53 1.22
CA VAL A 28 -16.71 13.83 2.66
C VAL A 28 -18.02 14.50 3.10
N LEU A 29 -18.71 13.93 4.07
CA LEU A 29 -19.89 14.55 4.69
C LEU A 29 -19.51 15.22 6.01
N ASP A 30 -19.83 16.51 6.16
CA ASP A 30 -19.77 17.23 7.43
C ASP A 30 -21.16 17.79 7.80
N PRO A 31 -21.89 17.15 8.74
CA PRO A 31 -23.22 17.62 9.14
C PRO A 31 -23.18 18.89 10.01
N PHE A 32 -22.00 19.37 10.43
CA PHE A 32 -21.81 20.54 11.28
C PHE A 32 -20.65 21.40 10.73
N LEU A 33 -20.84 21.90 9.51
CA LEU A 33 -19.77 22.51 8.71
C LEU A 33 -19.16 23.77 9.37
N GLY A 34 -19.95 24.53 10.13
CA GLY A 34 -19.52 25.78 10.74
C GLY A 34 -18.99 26.76 9.68
N SER A 35 -17.77 27.27 9.90
CA SER A 35 -17.08 28.18 8.97
C SER A 35 -16.36 27.49 7.79
N GLY A 36 -16.68 26.22 7.50
CA GLY A 36 -16.24 25.58 6.27
C GLY A 36 -14.83 25.01 6.27
N THR A 37 -14.21 24.77 7.45
CA THR A 37 -12.86 24.18 7.51
C THR A 37 -12.81 22.82 6.79
N THR A 38 -13.79 21.94 7.02
CA THR A 38 -13.82 20.61 6.39
C THR A 38 -13.96 20.72 4.88
N GLY A 39 -14.87 21.55 4.38
CA GLY A 39 -15.05 21.78 2.93
C GLY A 39 -13.82 22.38 2.26
N ALA A 40 -13.16 23.34 2.91
CA ALA A 40 -11.93 23.95 2.38
C ALA A 40 -10.80 22.93 2.30
N VAL A 41 -10.57 22.16 3.37
CA VAL A 41 -9.52 21.13 3.38
C VAL A 41 -9.85 19.99 2.42
N ALA A 42 -11.11 19.56 2.33
CA ALA A 42 -11.55 18.55 1.36
C ALA A 42 -11.28 19.00 -0.08
N LYS A 43 -11.73 20.22 -0.46
CA LYS A 43 -11.47 20.80 -1.78
C LYS A 43 -9.98 20.89 -2.08
N ARG A 44 -9.19 21.42 -1.15
CA ARG A 44 -7.73 21.58 -1.30
C ARG A 44 -7.04 20.24 -1.56
N LEU A 45 -7.54 19.18 -0.93
CA LEU A 45 -7.03 17.83 -1.06
C LEU A 45 -7.66 17.05 -2.22
N ASP A 46 -8.40 17.69 -3.11
CA ASP A 46 -9.13 17.05 -4.22
C ASP A 46 -10.13 15.99 -3.76
N ARG A 47 -10.88 16.28 -2.70
CA ARG A 47 -12.05 15.50 -2.28
C ARG A 47 -13.32 16.29 -2.57
N ARG A 48 -14.39 15.57 -2.91
CA ARG A 48 -15.74 16.13 -2.94
C ARG A 48 -16.25 16.25 -1.51
N PHE A 49 -17.17 17.17 -1.25
CA PHE A 49 -17.77 17.29 0.07
C PHE A 49 -19.23 17.72 0.03
N ILE A 50 -19.97 17.35 1.07
CA ILE A 50 -21.29 17.89 1.41
C ILE A 50 -21.17 18.45 2.82
N GLY A 51 -21.50 19.73 2.99
CA GLY A 51 -21.48 20.39 4.29
C GLY A 51 -22.86 20.93 4.64
N ILE A 52 -23.31 20.68 5.87
CA ILE A 52 -24.59 21.15 6.39
C ILE A 52 -24.31 22.16 7.50
N GLU A 53 -24.95 23.34 7.42
CA GLU A 53 -24.86 24.39 8.44
C GLU A 53 -26.21 25.09 8.56
N ARG A 54 -26.66 25.31 9.80
CA ARG A 54 -27.95 25.95 10.10
C ARG A 54 -27.83 27.48 10.15
N GLU A 55 -26.73 27.99 10.69
CA GLU A 55 -26.51 29.41 10.90
C GLU A 55 -26.07 30.09 9.60
N LYS A 56 -26.94 30.94 9.03
CA LYS A 56 -26.71 31.62 7.74
C LYS A 56 -25.40 32.42 7.69
N ALA A 57 -24.98 33.00 8.81
CA ALA A 57 -23.73 33.75 8.89
C ALA A 57 -22.51 32.83 8.67
N TYR A 58 -22.50 31.65 9.29
CA TYR A 58 -21.44 30.66 9.14
C TYR A 58 -21.47 30.00 7.76
N ALA A 59 -22.66 29.70 7.23
CA ALA A 59 -22.81 29.18 5.87
C ALA A 59 -22.20 30.14 4.82
N ARG A 60 -22.46 31.45 4.94
CA ARG A 60 -21.84 32.45 4.04
C ARG A 60 -20.32 32.52 4.20
N ALA A 61 -19.82 32.48 5.44
CA ALA A 61 -18.38 32.46 5.69
C ALA A 61 -17.72 31.20 5.11
N ALA A 62 -18.36 30.04 5.24
CA ALA A 62 -17.91 28.77 4.67
C ALA A 62 -17.86 28.83 3.14
N GLN A 63 -18.92 29.32 2.49
CA GLN A 63 -18.97 29.48 1.03
C GLN A 63 -17.83 30.36 0.52
N ALA A 64 -17.61 31.52 1.13
CA ALA A 64 -16.53 32.43 0.73
C ALA A 64 -15.15 31.78 0.87
N ARG A 65 -14.91 31.09 1.99
CA ARG A 65 -13.64 30.39 2.25
C ARG A 65 -13.39 29.26 1.24
N ILE A 66 -14.40 28.43 0.99
CA ILE A 66 -14.29 27.29 0.07
C ILE A 66 -14.11 27.77 -1.36
N ALA A 67 -14.81 28.83 -1.77
CA ALA A 67 -14.64 29.45 -3.09
C ALA A 67 -13.20 29.92 -3.29
N ALA A 68 -12.61 30.58 -2.30
CA ALA A 68 -11.24 31.06 -2.32
C ALA A 68 -10.16 29.97 -2.15
N THR A 69 -10.54 28.72 -1.89
CA THR A 69 -9.58 27.61 -1.72
C THR A 69 -9.26 26.97 -3.06
N GLU A 70 -7.97 26.83 -3.37
CA GLU A 70 -7.51 26.13 -4.57
C GLU A 70 -7.23 24.66 -4.28
N VAL A 71 -7.43 23.81 -5.29
CA VAL A 71 -7.03 22.40 -5.25
C VAL A 71 -5.51 22.35 -5.41
N LEU A 72 -4.84 21.51 -4.62
CA LEU A 72 -3.40 21.29 -4.78
C LEU A 72 -3.11 20.66 -6.17
N PRO A 73 -1.93 20.92 -6.75
CA PRO A 73 -1.57 20.29 -8.02
C PRO A 73 -1.43 18.77 -7.84
N GLU A 74 -1.77 18.01 -8.88
CA GLU A 74 -1.80 16.54 -8.88
C GLU A 74 -0.51 15.88 -8.33
N PRO A 75 0.72 16.35 -8.62
CA PRO A 75 1.93 15.77 -8.03
C PRO A 75 2.01 15.87 -6.51
N ALA A 76 1.35 16.86 -5.89
CA ALA A 76 1.28 17.02 -4.44
C ALA A 76 0.17 16.15 -3.80
N LEU A 77 -0.73 15.59 -4.63
CA LEU A 77 -1.87 14.77 -4.21
C LEU A 77 -1.69 13.28 -4.51
N ALA A 78 -0.69 12.93 -5.32
CA ALA A 78 -0.36 11.56 -5.68
C ALA A 78 -0.21 10.70 -4.41
N ALA A 79 -1.02 9.63 -4.32
CA ALA A 79 -0.95 8.71 -3.20
C ALA A 79 0.41 8.02 -3.18
N PHE A 80 1.05 7.96 -2.02
CA PHE A 80 2.18 7.06 -1.82
C PHE A 80 1.63 5.63 -1.81
N VAL A 81 1.66 4.97 -2.97
CA VAL A 81 1.24 3.56 -3.08
C VAL A 81 2.19 2.74 -2.22
N THR A 82 1.68 2.23 -1.10
CA THR A 82 2.48 1.33 -0.26
C THR A 82 2.59 -0.03 -0.96
N ALA A 83 3.69 -0.76 -0.74
CA ALA A 83 3.91 -2.10 -1.31
C ALA A 83 2.79 -3.12 -0.99
N ARG A 84 1.87 -2.78 -0.08
CA ARG A 84 0.70 -3.58 0.33
C ARG A 84 -0.45 -3.55 -0.69
N GLU A 85 -0.50 -2.54 -1.58
CA GLU A 85 -1.52 -2.40 -2.64
C GLU A 85 -1.07 -3.01 -3.98
N ALA A 86 0.19 -3.45 -4.10
CA ALA A 86 0.67 -4.14 -5.30
C ALA A 86 -0.05 -5.49 -5.49
N PRO A 87 -0.26 -5.94 -6.75
CA PRO A 87 -0.89 -7.23 -7.03
C PRO A 87 -0.23 -8.37 -6.24
N ARG A 88 -1.09 -9.22 -5.64
CA ARG A 88 -0.64 -10.42 -4.93
C ARG A 88 -0.13 -11.42 -5.96
N VAL A 89 1.16 -11.75 -5.85
CA VAL A 89 1.80 -12.79 -6.67
C VAL A 89 2.07 -14.00 -5.79
N PRO A 90 1.38 -15.13 -6.00
CA PRO A 90 1.70 -16.39 -5.32
C PRO A 90 3.02 -16.95 -5.84
N PHE A 91 3.73 -17.76 -5.03
CA PHE A 91 4.98 -18.39 -5.47
C PHE A 91 4.80 -19.30 -6.69
N ALA A 92 3.65 -19.98 -6.79
CA ALA A 92 3.29 -20.80 -7.95
C ALA A 92 3.36 -20.01 -9.28
N ALA A 93 3.04 -18.72 -9.28
CA ALA A 93 3.12 -17.90 -10.50
C ALA A 93 4.55 -17.76 -11.04
N LEU A 94 5.58 -17.85 -10.18
CA LEU A 94 6.97 -17.89 -10.66
C LEU A 94 7.27 -19.20 -11.40
N ILE A 95 6.64 -20.30 -11.00
CA ILE A 95 6.78 -21.61 -11.63
C ILE A 95 6.05 -21.63 -12.96
N GLU A 96 4.79 -21.16 -12.97
CA GLU A 96 3.95 -21.07 -14.18
C GLU A 96 4.59 -20.20 -15.26
N ARG A 97 5.30 -19.12 -14.88
CA ARG A 97 6.05 -18.25 -15.80
C ARG A 97 7.44 -18.77 -16.15
N GLY A 98 7.85 -19.93 -15.64
CA GLY A 98 9.16 -20.51 -15.90
C GLY A 98 10.33 -19.74 -15.30
N LEU A 99 10.07 -18.83 -14.35
CA LEU A 99 11.10 -18.08 -13.62
C LEU A 99 11.77 -18.94 -12.54
N VAL A 100 11.07 -19.96 -12.05
CA VAL A 100 11.58 -20.99 -11.13
C VAL A 100 11.12 -22.34 -11.66
N ALA A 101 12.00 -23.32 -11.74
CA ALA A 101 11.62 -24.66 -12.23
C ALA A 101 11.13 -25.56 -11.08
N ALA A 102 10.13 -26.40 -11.34
CA ALA A 102 9.83 -27.52 -10.47
C ALA A 102 11.05 -28.47 -10.42
N GLY A 103 11.43 -28.91 -9.22
CA GLY A 103 12.66 -29.67 -8.99
C GLY A 103 13.91 -28.80 -8.75
N GLN A 104 13.83 -27.48 -8.92
CA GLN A 104 14.93 -26.58 -8.58
C GLN A 104 15.12 -26.49 -7.06
N ILE A 105 16.34 -26.22 -6.61
CA ILE A 105 16.67 -25.99 -5.21
C ILE A 105 16.67 -24.49 -4.92
N LEU A 106 15.94 -24.08 -3.88
CA LEU A 106 16.07 -22.78 -3.25
C LEU A 106 17.12 -22.84 -2.14
N VAL A 107 17.96 -21.82 -2.02
CA VAL A 107 18.97 -21.72 -0.96
C VAL A 107 18.86 -20.41 -0.17
N ASP A 108 19.35 -20.38 1.08
CA ASP A 108 19.55 -19.10 1.78
C ASP A 108 20.78 -18.37 1.23
N ALA A 109 20.94 -17.09 1.59
CA ALA A 109 22.03 -16.24 1.10
C ALA A 109 23.45 -16.81 1.38
N ARG A 110 23.57 -17.73 2.35
CA ARG A 110 24.83 -18.37 2.74
C ARG A 110 24.95 -19.82 2.25
N GLY A 111 23.96 -20.36 1.54
CA GLY A 111 23.97 -21.75 1.07
C GLY A 111 23.92 -22.82 2.17
N ARG A 112 23.48 -22.47 3.38
CA ARG A 112 23.35 -23.37 4.54
C ARG A 112 22.08 -24.19 4.53
N HIS A 113 21.02 -23.65 3.92
CA HIS A 113 19.71 -24.28 3.87
C HIS A 113 19.27 -24.47 2.43
N ALA A 114 18.64 -25.61 2.14
CA ALA A 114 18.18 -25.96 0.81
C ALA A 114 16.73 -26.47 0.85
N ALA A 115 15.87 -26.00 -0.06
CA ALA A 115 14.49 -26.46 -0.19
C ALA A 115 14.15 -26.78 -1.65
N LEU A 116 13.56 -27.96 -1.89
CA LEU A 116 13.19 -28.42 -3.23
C LEU A 116 11.85 -27.82 -3.65
N VAL A 117 11.81 -27.17 -4.82
CA VAL A 117 10.60 -26.62 -5.41
C VAL A 117 9.72 -27.74 -5.95
N ARG A 118 8.43 -27.73 -5.59
CA ARG A 118 7.42 -28.64 -6.12
C ARG A 118 6.57 -27.95 -7.19
N PRO A 119 5.99 -28.70 -8.13
CA PRO A 119 5.18 -28.11 -9.21
C PRO A 119 3.88 -27.45 -8.73
N ASP A 120 3.40 -27.77 -7.52
CA ASP A 120 2.20 -27.20 -6.90
C ASP A 120 2.45 -25.85 -6.18
N GLY A 121 3.67 -25.29 -6.27
CA GLY A 121 4.05 -24.06 -5.57
C GLY A 121 4.39 -24.25 -4.10
N ALA A 122 4.42 -25.50 -3.61
CA ALA A 122 5.01 -25.82 -2.33
C ALA A 122 6.54 -26.00 -2.46
N VAL A 123 7.23 -26.01 -1.32
CA VAL A 123 8.64 -26.38 -1.23
C VAL A 123 8.81 -27.45 -0.15
N ARG A 124 9.76 -28.36 -0.38
CA ARG A 124 10.13 -29.41 0.57
C ARG A 124 11.45 -29.04 1.24
N PHE A 125 11.43 -28.93 2.57
CA PHE A 125 12.62 -28.72 3.41
C PHE A 125 12.75 -29.90 4.38
N GLY A 126 13.79 -30.71 4.21
CA GLY A 126 13.90 -32.02 4.87
C GLY A 126 12.69 -32.91 4.55
N ASP A 127 11.99 -33.35 5.58
CA ASP A 127 10.78 -34.17 5.49
C ASP A 127 9.48 -33.34 5.46
N THR A 128 9.58 -32.01 5.62
CA THR A 128 8.41 -31.14 5.65
C THR A 128 8.12 -30.55 4.27
N VAL A 129 6.86 -30.59 3.87
CA VAL A 129 6.34 -29.88 2.70
C VAL A 129 5.46 -28.72 3.16
N GLY A 130 5.64 -27.55 2.58
CA GLY A 130 4.83 -26.37 2.89
C GLY A 130 5.12 -25.18 1.99
N SER A 131 4.65 -24.01 2.40
CA SER A 131 4.96 -22.77 1.68
C SER A 131 6.43 -22.34 1.86
N ILE A 132 6.91 -21.46 0.99
CA ILE A 132 8.23 -20.82 1.11
C ILE A 132 8.44 -20.15 2.47
N HIS A 133 7.36 -19.66 3.08
CA HIS A 133 7.37 -19.02 4.40
C HIS A 133 7.58 -20.04 5.51
N ARG A 134 6.80 -21.13 5.50
CA ARG A 134 6.92 -22.20 6.51
C ARG A 134 8.29 -22.87 6.44
N ALA A 135 8.77 -23.18 5.23
CA ALA A 135 10.09 -23.76 5.05
C ALA A 135 11.21 -22.82 5.53
N GLY A 136 11.10 -21.52 5.23
CA GLY A 136 12.08 -20.54 5.70
C GLY A 136 12.05 -20.32 7.22
N ALA A 137 10.88 -20.46 7.85
CA ALA A 137 10.74 -20.37 9.29
C ALA A 137 11.40 -21.58 9.98
N LEU A 138 11.12 -22.78 9.48
CA LEU A 138 11.75 -24.03 9.95
C LEU A 138 13.27 -24.02 9.76
N ALA A 139 13.76 -23.57 8.61
CA ALA A 139 15.19 -23.47 8.34
C ALA A 139 15.94 -22.57 9.34
N GLN A 140 15.28 -21.52 9.83
CA GLN A 140 15.87 -20.58 10.79
C GLN A 140 15.55 -20.91 12.26
N GLY A 141 14.69 -21.91 12.54
CA GLY A 141 14.18 -22.17 13.88
C GLY A 141 13.30 -21.05 14.43
N LEU A 142 12.57 -20.35 13.55
CA LEU A 142 11.69 -19.21 13.89
C LEU A 142 10.21 -19.58 13.74
N GLU A 143 9.33 -18.83 14.39
CA GLU A 143 7.87 -18.99 14.24
C GLU A 143 7.36 -18.49 12.88
N ALA A 144 8.02 -17.48 12.29
CA ALA A 144 7.63 -16.89 11.02
C ALA A 144 8.84 -16.49 10.19
N CYS A 145 8.67 -16.52 8.87
CA CYS A 145 9.68 -16.06 7.91
C CYS A 145 9.01 -15.45 6.67
N ASN A 146 9.58 -14.35 6.18
CA ASN A 146 9.28 -13.88 4.85
C ASN A 146 10.14 -14.67 3.82
N GLY A 147 9.58 -15.76 3.31
CA GLY A 147 10.26 -16.62 2.34
C GLY A 147 10.76 -15.89 1.09
N TRP A 148 10.08 -14.80 0.68
CA TRP A 148 10.49 -14.01 -0.48
C TRP A 148 11.87 -13.38 -0.32
N THR A 149 12.18 -12.90 0.88
CA THR A 149 13.44 -12.23 1.21
C THR A 149 14.49 -13.17 1.81
N PHE A 150 14.17 -14.46 1.94
CA PHE A 150 15.06 -15.46 2.51
C PHE A 150 15.64 -16.39 1.43
N TRP A 151 14.78 -16.86 0.53
CA TRP A 151 15.15 -17.85 -0.48
C TRP A 151 15.72 -17.21 -1.75
N HIS A 152 16.73 -17.86 -2.30
CA HIS A 152 17.38 -17.53 -3.56
C HIS A 152 17.29 -18.73 -4.49
N VAL A 153 17.19 -18.47 -5.80
CA VAL A 153 17.49 -19.46 -6.83
C VAL A 153 18.94 -19.31 -7.27
N GLU A 154 19.62 -20.42 -7.44
CA GLU A 154 20.94 -20.43 -8.07
C GLU A 154 20.79 -20.37 -9.59
N THR A 155 21.51 -19.44 -10.21
CA THR A 155 21.55 -19.27 -11.67
C THR A 155 23.01 -19.22 -12.14
N LYS A 156 23.22 -19.29 -13.46
CA LYS A 156 24.57 -19.13 -14.05
C LYS A 156 25.24 -17.79 -13.69
N ALA A 157 24.45 -16.77 -13.36
CA ALA A 157 24.94 -15.44 -12.97
C ALA A 157 25.12 -15.28 -11.44
N GLY A 158 24.87 -16.33 -10.66
CA GLY A 158 24.89 -16.31 -9.20
C GLY A 158 23.51 -16.46 -8.57
N LEU A 159 23.43 -16.18 -7.26
CA LEU A 159 22.20 -16.27 -6.48
C LEU A 159 21.27 -15.09 -6.78
N ILE A 160 20.01 -15.39 -7.11
CA ILE A 160 18.95 -14.40 -7.32
C ILE A 160 17.89 -14.59 -6.25
N LEU A 161 17.59 -13.53 -5.51
CA LEU A 161 16.52 -13.54 -4.51
C LEU A 161 15.17 -13.73 -5.19
N ILE A 162 14.33 -14.64 -4.68
CA ILE A 162 13.04 -14.91 -5.34
C ILE A 162 12.08 -13.70 -5.29
N ASP A 163 12.29 -12.74 -4.37
CA ASP A 163 11.55 -11.47 -4.38
C ASP A 163 11.84 -10.62 -5.62
N ALA A 164 13.06 -10.68 -6.17
CA ALA A 164 13.39 -9.97 -7.40
C ALA A 164 12.60 -10.51 -8.60
N LEU A 165 12.40 -11.83 -8.65
CA LEU A 165 11.56 -12.49 -9.65
C LEU A 165 10.09 -12.10 -9.49
N ARG A 166 9.61 -12.01 -8.24
CA ARG A 166 8.26 -11.52 -7.93
C ARG A 166 8.07 -10.07 -8.37
N ALA A 167 9.06 -9.21 -8.15
CA ALA A 167 9.01 -7.81 -8.57
C ALA A 167 8.92 -7.67 -10.09
N LYS A 168 9.68 -8.48 -10.85
CA LYS A 168 9.58 -8.54 -12.31
C LYS A 168 8.16 -8.88 -12.77
N LEU A 169 7.56 -9.92 -12.19
CA LEU A 169 6.20 -10.34 -12.54
C LEU A 169 5.15 -9.28 -12.20
N ARG A 170 5.31 -8.58 -11.06
CA ARG A 170 4.44 -7.44 -10.70
C ARG A 170 4.51 -6.29 -11.70
N ALA A 171 5.71 -5.98 -12.20
CA ALA A 171 5.90 -4.93 -13.19
C ALA A 171 5.23 -5.30 -14.52
N GLU A 172 5.34 -6.55 -14.95
CA GLU A 172 4.65 -7.06 -16.15
C GLU A 172 3.12 -6.99 -16.00
N MET A 173 2.58 -7.35 -14.83
CA MET A 173 1.14 -7.24 -14.54
C MET A 173 0.61 -5.80 -14.48
N ALA A 174 1.47 -4.80 -14.26
CA ALA A 174 1.08 -3.40 -14.23
C ALA A 174 1.05 -2.76 -15.63
N LEU A 175 1.64 -3.42 -16.64
CA LEU A 175 1.74 -2.95 -18.02
C LEU A 175 0.68 -3.54 -18.96
N GLY A 176 -0.02 -4.59 -18.53
CA GLY A 176 -1.09 -5.26 -19.29
C GLY A 176 -2.45 -5.05 -18.67
#